data_AF-A0A928BG24-F1
#
_entry.id   AF-A0A928BG24-F1
#
_cell.length_a   1.000
_cell.length_b   1.000
_cell.length_c   1.000
_cell.angle_alpha   90.00
_cell.angle_beta   90.00
_cell.angle_gamma   90.00
#
_symmetry.space_group_name_H-M   'P 1'
#
loop_
_entity.id
_entity.type
_entity.pdbx_description
1 polymer ?
#
loop_
_entity_poly.entity_id
_entity_poly.type
_entity_poly.pdbx_seq_one_letter_code
_entity_poly.pdbx_strand_id
1 'polypeptide(L)'
;MKRIISYILMLVLLFSSGRSGCLYAQQLDSAKRVALDQRITEYFDLLKYESLDVQKAEADMMIQVASDSLVRQYVALRIYDHYLGSPVMGAEGVAIYVFDRWFLPGKISMGSDMDLLNARIFADFNRQSLIGEKAPELVMETMQGDTARLFVDRKVKDGEKHKVVFFYDTSCAKCKLESIMLSNLLDTGDYPIDFYAVYTGDNREAWEQYASERFDIEAPDTSVVHLWDPALDSDFQRKYGVIQTPRLFLIGPDSVIKGRGLDTRALSMMLDAVFAHPDLEYGSKESEAYFDRLFPDYPEKAPSFYDVSSVVENMARPTLCSGDTTMCRQFLGDFLYYLAPKTGTGFREGTKYLIDNYILNRNDIWRSQDDSLKVIGFAQILDDLLSRSVPGSRIADLKVPGELLRFGKKIKSGKFNLRKLRADMNVVIFYTEGCHICDAEKAAARSLVSETKDVKVLMVNIDRIMAADPALANKLFDSFDLSSLPYILFTDRKGKITVRYATLQ
;
A
#
# COMPACT_ATOMS: atom_id res chain seq x y z
N MET A 1 15.97 15.75 -24.68
CA MET A 1 15.17 15.29 -25.84
C MET A 1 15.13 16.27 -27.01
N LYS A 2 14.59 17.50 -26.91
CA LYS A 2 14.45 18.46 -28.05
C LYS A 2 15.72 18.70 -28.89
N ARG A 3 16.92 18.65 -28.31
CA ARG A 3 18.20 18.84 -29.03
C ARG A 3 18.68 17.61 -29.82
N ILE A 4 18.34 16.40 -29.38
CA ILE A 4 18.71 15.14 -30.06
C ILE A 4 17.72 14.88 -31.21
N ILE A 5 16.44 15.16 -30.97
CA ILE A 5 15.36 15.14 -31.97
C ILE A 5 15.69 16.07 -33.15
N SER A 6 16.21 17.27 -32.88
CA SER A 6 16.59 18.24 -33.93
C SER A 6 17.81 17.80 -34.77
N TYR A 7 18.78 17.12 -34.16
CA TYR A 7 19.97 16.62 -34.86
C TYR A 7 19.65 15.43 -35.79
N ILE A 8 18.75 14.54 -35.37
CA ILE A 8 18.32 13.40 -36.19
C ILE A 8 17.32 13.85 -37.28
N LEU A 9 16.42 14.82 -36.98
CA LEU A 9 15.55 15.45 -37.99
C LEU A 9 16.35 16.09 -39.13
N MET A 10 17.44 16.81 -38.82
CA MET A 10 18.30 17.41 -39.84
C MET A 10 18.92 16.36 -40.78
N LEU A 11 19.27 15.19 -40.26
CA LEU A 11 19.89 14.12 -41.05
C LEU A 11 18.87 13.38 -41.92
N VAL A 12 17.64 13.15 -41.43
CA VAL A 12 16.54 12.61 -42.25
C VAL A 12 16.17 13.59 -43.38
N LEU A 13 16.19 14.90 -43.11
CA LEU A 13 15.97 15.93 -44.12
C LEU A 13 17.08 15.98 -45.19
N LEU A 14 18.35 15.70 -44.83
CA LEU A 14 19.47 15.62 -45.77
C LEU A 14 19.35 14.48 -46.79
N PHE A 15 18.55 13.44 -46.52
CA PHE A 15 18.26 12.37 -47.48
C PHE A 15 17.23 12.78 -48.56
N SER A 16 16.54 13.92 -48.41
CA SER A 16 15.54 14.40 -49.36
C SER A 16 16.09 15.31 -50.46
N SER A 17 17.35 15.76 -50.37
CA SER A 17 17.91 16.81 -51.24
C SER A 17 18.81 16.33 -52.39
N GLY A 18 18.86 15.03 -52.70
CA GLY A 18 19.67 14.50 -53.80
C GLY A 18 18.99 14.57 -55.17
N ARG A 19 18.93 15.75 -55.80
CA ARG A 19 18.60 15.87 -57.23
C ARG A 19 19.80 15.44 -58.08
N SER A 20 19.76 14.23 -58.63
CA SER A 20 20.52 13.86 -59.83
C SER A 20 19.64 13.01 -60.73
N GLY A 21 19.33 13.53 -61.91
CA GLY A 21 18.48 12.87 -62.89
C GLY A 21 19.12 11.60 -63.46
N CYS A 22 18.33 10.53 -63.52
CA CYS A 22 18.24 9.63 -64.66
C CYS A 22 17.09 8.65 -64.40
N LEU A 23 16.26 8.45 -65.42
CA LEU A 23 15.22 7.44 -65.47
C LEU A 23 15.88 6.06 -65.44
N TYR A 24 15.71 5.33 -64.33
CA TYR A 24 15.63 3.86 -64.14
C TYR A 24 16.12 3.50 -62.71
N ALA A 25 15.35 2.62 -62.04
CA ALA A 25 15.54 2.06 -60.69
C ALA A 25 15.02 2.89 -59.49
N GLN A 26 13.68 2.99 -59.37
CA GLN A 26 13.01 3.24 -58.08
C GLN A 26 12.99 1.98 -57.22
N GLN A 27 14.15 1.58 -56.72
CA GLN A 27 14.27 0.87 -55.45
C GLN A 27 15.08 1.81 -54.57
N LEU A 28 14.56 2.20 -53.40
CA LEU A 28 15.40 2.83 -52.36
C LEU A 28 16.74 2.07 -52.34
N ASP A 29 17.83 2.77 -52.63
CA ASP A 29 19.18 2.21 -52.68
C ASP A 29 19.43 1.36 -51.43
N SER A 30 19.84 0.10 -51.62
CA SER A 30 19.97 -0.89 -50.55
C SER A 30 20.82 -0.39 -49.38
N ALA A 31 21.88 0.37 -49.65
CA ALA A 31 22.74 0.97 -48.63
C ALA A 31 22.01 2.05 -47.82
N LYS A 32 21.17 2.86 -48.47
CA LYS A 32 20.34 3.89 -47.81
C LYS A 32 19.23 3.28 -46.97
N ARG A 33 18.62 2.16 -47.41
CA ARG A 33 17.64 1.40 -46.61
C ARG A 33 18.27 0.90 -45.33
N VAL A 34 19.44 0.27 -45.43
CA VAL A 34 20.17 -0.27 -44.26
C VAL A 34 20.52 0.85 -43.28
N ALA A 35 21.04 1.98 -43.77
CA ALA A 35 21.37 3.12 -42.93
C ALA A 35 20.13 3.72 -42.25
N LEU A 36 18.99 3.82 -42.96
CA LEU A 36 17.74 4.29 -42.39
C LEU A 36 17.20 3.31 -41.34
N ASP A 37 17.24 2.01 -41.61
CA ASP A 37 16.78 0.98 -40.67
C ASP A 37 17.54 1.00 -39.35
N GLN A 38 18.86 1.14 -39.44
CA GLN A 38 19.73 1.26 -38.28
C GLN A 38 19.35 2.47 -37.43
N ARG A 39 19.08 3.63 -38.07
CA ARG A 39 18.68 4.86 -37.36
C ARG A 39 17.31 4.76 -36.72
N ILE A 40 16.35 4.14 -37.41
CA ILE A 40 15.02 3.87 -36.87
C ILE A 40 15.13 2.96 -35.65
N THR A 41 15.99 1.93 -35.71
CA THR A 41 16.22 1.01 -34.59
C THR A 41 16.85 1.73 -33.39
N GLU A 42 17.91 2.53 -33.61
CA GLU A 42 18.52 3.38 -32.57
C GLU A 42 17.48 4.30 -31.91
N TYR A 43 16.51 4.79 -32.69
CA TYR A 43 15.46 5.66 -32.18
C TYR A 43 14.42 4.91 -31.34
N PHE A 44 14.02 3.70 -31.74
CA PHE A 44 13.14 2.86 -30.93
C PHE A 44 13.77 2.48 -29.60
N ASP A 45 15.07 2.21 -29.56
CA ASP A 45 15.79 1.93 -28.31
C ASP A 45 15.72 3.11 -27.33
N LEU A 46 15.75 4.34 -27.84
CA LEU A 46 15.58 5.55 -27.02
C LEU A 46 14.15 5.73 -26.51
N LEU A 47 13.14 5.36 -27.32
CA LEU A 47 11.72 5.49 -26.98
C LEU A 47 11.20 4.38 -26.05
N LYS A 48 11.96 3.30 -25.87
CA LYS A 48 11.50 2.09 -25.17
C LYS A 48 10.90 2.33 -23.78
N TYR A 49 11.40 3.33 -23.04
CA TYR A 49 10.97 3.65 -21.68
C TYR A 49 10.00 4.83 -21.60
N GLU A 50 9.64 5.43 -22.73
CA GLU A 50 8.67 6.53 -22.77
C GLU A 50 7.23 5.99 -22.70
N SER A 51 6.28 6.86 -22.35
CA SER A 51 4.87 6.48 -22.30
C SER A 51 4.31 6.10 -23.67
N LEU A 52 3.28 5.26 -23.71
CA LEU A 52 2.64 4.83 -24.96
C LEU A 52 2.14 6.04 -25.79
N ASP A 53 1.70 7.12 -25.15
CA ASP A 53 1.23 8.31 -25.87
C ASP A 53 2.39 9.09 -26.51
N VAL A 54 3.55 9.16 -25.84
CA VAL A 54 4.76 9.72 -26.44
C VAL A 54 5.19 8.86 -27.63
N GLN A 55 5.19 7.54 -27.47
CA GLN A 55 5.55 6.62 -28.56
C GLN A 55 4.62 6.76 -29.77
N LYS A 56 3.30 6.88 -29.57
CA LYS A 56 2.32 7.17 -30.65
C LYS A 56 2.61 8.51 -31.34
N ALA A 57 2.90 9.56 -30.58
CA ALA A 57 3.19 10.88 -31.12
C ALA A 57 4.50 10.91 -31.93
N GLU A 58 5.54 10.22 -31.46
CA GLU A 58 6.81 10.12 -32.17
C GLU A 58 6.70 9.23 -33.42
N ALA A 59 5.90 8.16 -33.37
CA ALA A 59 5.55 7.38 -34.56
C ALA A 59 4.88 8.25 -35.64
N ASP A 60 3.91 9.09 -35.24
CA ASP A 60 3.28 10.05 -36.15
C ASP A 60 4.30 11.04 -36.74
N MET A 61 5.20 11.56 -35.91
CA MET A 61 6.23 12.51 -36.33
C MET A 61 7.18 11.88 -37.37
N MET A 62 7.69 10.68 -37.10
CA MET A 62 8.58 9.95 -38.01
C MET A 62 7.92 9.70 -39.37
N ILE A 63 6.66 9.30 -39.38
CA ILE A 63 5.89 9.05 -40.61
C ILE A 63 5.66 10.37 -41.37
N GLN A 64 5.35 11.46 -40.67
CA GLN A 64 5.08 12.76 -41.30
C GLN A 64 6.32 13.41 -41.92
N VAL A 65 7.47 13.31 -41.26
CA VAL A 65 8.74 13.90 -41.73
C VAL A 65 9.25 13.22 -43.00
N ALA A 66 8.91 11.95 -43.23
CA ALA A 66 9.25 11.25 -44.46
C ALA A 66 8.42 11.79 -45.63
N SER A 67 8.96 12.73 -46.41
CA SER A 67 8.25 13.40 -47.53
C SER A 67 8.02 12.48 -48.73
N ASP A 68 9.00 11.61 -49.03
CA ASP A 68 8.94 10.65 -50.14
C ASP A 68 7.98 9.50 -49.80
N SER A 69 7.11 9.11 -50.73
CA SER A 69 6.06 8.12 -50.48
C SER A 69 6.59 6.73 -50.18
N LEU A 70 7.67 6.30 -50.84
CA LEU A 70 8.29 4.99 -50.62
C LEU A 70 9.04 4.96 -49.28
N VAL A 71 9.77 6.04 -48.95
CA VAL A 71 10.40 6.17 -47.63
C VAL A 71 9.34 6.18 -46.53
N ARG A 72 8.26 6.95 -46.70
CA ARG A 72 7.17 7.04 -45.72
C ARG A 72 6.50 5.70 -45.48
N GLN A 73 6.21 4.97 -46.55
CA GLN A 73 5.66 3.62 -46.46
C GLN A 73 6.61 2.68 -45.70
N TYR A 74 7.90 2.70 -46.05
CA TYR A 74 8.91 1.90 -45.36
C TYR A 74 8.99 2.22 -43.86
N VAL A 75 9.04 3.50 -43.49
CA VAL A 75 9.07 3.96 -42.10
C VAL A 75 7.81 3.49 -41.35
N ALA A 76 6.62 3.68 -41.93
CA ALA A 76 5.37 3.26 -41.31
C ALA A 76 5.29 1.75 -41.10
N LEU A 77 5.70 0.95 -42.08
CA LEU A 77 5.76 -0.51 -41.96
C LEU A 77 6.76 -0.92 -40.88
N ARG A 78 7.93 -0.31 -40.86
CA ARG A 78 8.98 -0.62 -39.89
C ARG A 78 8.57 -0.29 -38.45
N ILE A 79 7.84 0.80 -38.25
CA ILE A 79 7.22 1.16 -36.97
C ILE A 79 6.16 0.13 -36.58
N TYR A 80 5.25 -0.19 -37.49
CA TYR A 80 4.19 -1.16 -37.24
C TYR A 80 4.75 -2.53 -36.84
N ASP A 81 5.71 -3.06 -37.61
CA ASP A 81 6.33 -4.37 -37.36
C ASP A 81 7.13 -4.38 -36.04
N HIS A 82 7.80 -3.28 -35.71
CA HIS A 82 8.53 -3.15 -34.44
C HIS A 82 7.59 -3.30 -33.24
N TYR A 83 6.47 -2.58 -33.25
CA TYR A 83 5.51 -2.62 -32.16
C TYR A 83 4.70 -3.91 -32.13
N LEU A 84 4.36 -4.48 -33.29
CA LEU A 84 3.65 -5.75 -33.40
C LEU A 84 4.47 -6.92 -32.82
N GLY A 85 5.80 -6.92 -33.05
CA GLY A 85 6.71 -7.94 -32.57
C GLY A 85 7.37 -7.66 -31.22
N SER A 86 7.01 -6.55 -30.56
CA SER A 86 7.67 -6.14 -29.30
C SER A 86 7.28 -7.05 -28.14
N PRO A 87 8.23 -7.52 -27.31
CA PRO A 87 7.93 -8.25 -26.08
C PRO A 87 7.49 -7.33 -24.94
N VAL A 88 7.49 -6.00 -25.14
CA VAL A 88 7.11 -5.02 -24.11
C VAL A 88 5.59 -4.98 -23.99
N MET A 89 5.09 -5.22 -22.78
CA MET A 89 3.67 -5.16 -22.46
C MET A 89 3.06 -3.80 -22.86
N GLY A 90 2.02 -3.81 -23.70
CA GLY A 90 1.30 -2.63 -24.17
C GLY A 90 1.77 -2.04 -25.49
N ALA A 91 2.90 -2.52 -26.03
CA ALA A 91 3.45 -2.08 -27.32
C ALA A 91 2.47 -2.28 -28.49
N GLU A 92 1.62 -3.30 -28.44
CA GLU A 92 0.57 -3.56 -29.41
C GLU A 92 -0.40 -2.39 -29.57
N GLY A 93 -0.60 -1.58 -28.53
CA GLY A 93 -1.43 -0.38 -28.59
C GLY A 93 -0.88 0.67 -29.56
N VAL A 94 0.45 0.74 -29.73
CA VAL A 94 1.08 1.62 -30.71
C VAL A 94 0.93 1.06 -32.13
N ALA A 95 1.10 -0.26 -32.31
CA ALA A 95 0.86 -0.92 -33.60
C ALA A 95 -0.57 -0.69 -34.11
N ILE A 96 -1.57 -0.90 -33.24
CA ILE A 96 -2.99 -0.66 -33.54
C ILE A 96 -3.23 0.81 -33.87
N TYR A 97 -2.66 1.73 -33.09
CA TYR A 97 -2.77 3.17 -33.36
C TYR A 97 -2.23 3.55 -34.75
N VAL A 98 -1.04 3.05 -35.10
CA VAL A 98 -0.43 3.31 -36.42
C VAL A 98 -1.29 2.71 -37.53
N PHE A 99 -1.79 1.48 -37.34
CA PHE A 99 -2.73 0.84 -38.26
C PHE A 99 -3.98 1.70 -38.50
N ASP A 100 -4.69 2.09 -37.43
CA ASP A 100 -5.93 2.86 -37.51
C ASP A 100 -5.74 4.23 -38.15
N ARG A 101 -4.60 4.87 -37.89
CA ARG A 101 -4.37 6.26 -38.29
C ARG A 101 -3.83 6.39 -39.71
N TRP A 102 -3.01 5.44 -40.16
CA TRP A 102 -2.24 5.53 -41.39
C TRP A 102 -2.64 4.50 -42.44
N PHE A 103 -2.78 3.24 -42.06
CA PHE A 103 -3.02 2.15 -42.99
C PHE A 103 -4.50 1.93 -43.27
N LEU A 104 -5.33 1.87 -42.23
CA LEU A 104 -6.78 1.63 -42.33
C LEU A 104 -7.51 2.66 -43.21
N PRO A 105 -7.21 3.98 -43.14
CA PRO A 105 -7.85 4.98 -44.01
C PRO A 105 -7.23 5.06 -45.41
N GLY A 106 -6.22 4.24 -45.70
CA GLY A 106 -5.51 4.25 -46.99
C GLY A 106 -4.54 5.42 -47.19
N LYS A 107 -4.09 6.10 -46.12
CA LYS A 107 -3.09 7.19 -46.25
C LYS A 107 -1.71 6.66 -46.67
N ILE A 108 -1.42 5.42 -46.30
CA ILE A 108 -0.23 4.66 -46.66
C ILE A 108 -0.69 3.24 -46.98
N SER A 109 -0.20 2.62 -48.06
CA SER A 109 -0.53 1.21 -48.33
C SER A 109 0.33 0.27 -47.48
N MET A 110 -0.24 -0.85 -47.06
CA MET A 110 0.57 -1.97 -46.56
C MET A 110 1.28 -2.69 -47.72
N GLY A 111 2.12 -3.68 -47.39
CA GLY A 111 2.87 -4.47 -48.39
C GLY A 111 1.96 -5.21 -49.38
N SER A 112 0.81 -5.68 -48.90
CA SER A 112 -0.23 -6.34 -49.69
C SER A 112 -1.61 -6.20 -49.06
N ASP A 113 -2.67 -6.56 -49.80
CA ASP A 113 -4.03 -6.63 -49.26
C ASP A 113 -4.17 -7.68 -48.15
N MET A 114 -3.37 -8.76 -48.22
CA MET A 114 -3.31 -9.77 -47.18
C MET A 114 -2.71 -9.23 -45.89
N ASP A 115 -1.67 -8.40 -45.98
CA ASP A 115 -1.07 -7.75 -44.81
C ASP A 115 -2.06 -6.78 -44.16
N LEU A 116 -2.79 -6.02 -44.98
CA LEU A 116 -3.84 -5.12 -44.50
C LEU A 116 -4.97 -5.89 -43.78
N LEU A 117 -5.38 -7.04 -44.33
CA LEU A 117 -6.38 -7.91 -43.70
C LEU A 117 -5.89 -8.48 -42.38
N ASN A 118 -4.65 -8.98 -42.32
CA ASN A 118 -4.05 -9.51 -41.11
C ASN A 118 -3.94 -8.43 -40.01
N ALA A 119 -3.52 -7.22 -40.39
CA ALA A 119 -3.43 -6.08 -39.48
C ALA A 119 -4.82 -5.66 -38.95
N ARG A 120 -5.85 -5.70 -39.80
CA ARG A 120 -7.25 -5.47 -39.39
C ARG A 120 -7.71 -6.49 -38.37
N ILE A 121 -7.53 -7.78 -38.64
CA ILE A 121 -7.92 -8.87 -37.73
C ILE A 121 -7.19 -8.70 -36.40
N PHE A 122 -5.89 -8.44 -36.43
CA PHE A 122 -5.11 -8.18 -35.23
C PHE A 122 -5.69 -7.00 -34.43
N ALA A 123 -5.97 -5.86 -35.07
CA ALA A 123 -6.53 -4.70 -34.39
C ALA A 123 -7.91 -4.98 -33.79
N ASP A 124 -8.80 -5.63 -34.54
CA ASP A 124 -10.17 -5.92 -34.11
C ASP A 124 -10.24 -6.87 -32.91
N PHE A 125 -9.29 -7.80 -32.80
CA PHE A 125 -9.20 -8.77 -31.70
C PHE A 125 -8.48 -8.21 -30.46
N ASN A 126 -7.74 -7.11 -30.57
CA ASN A 126 -6.93 -6.61 -29.46
C ASN A 126 -7.38 -5.25 -28.91
N ARG A 127 -8.11 -4.44 -29.68
CA ARG A 127 -8.53 -3.08 -29.30
C ARG A 127 -9.26 -2.99 -27.97
N GLN A 128 -10.18 -3.93 -27.71
CA GLN A 128 -11.11 -3.83 -26.58
C GLN A 128 -10.45 -4.13 -25.22
N SER A 129 -9.26 -4.73 -25.23
CA SER A 129 -8.57 -5.14 -24.01
C SER A 129 -7.16 -4.56 -23.92
N LEU A 130 -6.93 -3.36 -24.46
CA LEU A 130 -5.65 -2.66 -24.30
C LEU A 130 -5.44 -2.21 -22.86
N ILE A 131 -4.19 -1.98 -22.47
CA ILE A 131 -3.85 -1.47 -21.15
C ILE A 131 -4.49 -0.09 -20.98
N GLY A 132 -5.13 0.14 -19.83
CA GLY A 132 -5.87 1.37 -19.54
C GLY A 132 -7.33 1.35 -19.97
N GLU A 133 -7.76 0.38 -20.78
CA GLU A 133 -9.16 0.20 -21.14
C GLU A 133 -9.93 -0.56 -20.05
N LYS A 134 -11.25 -0.36 -20.02
CA LYS A 134 -12.14 -1.20 -19.20
C LYS A 134 -12.19 -2.61 -19.78
N ALA A 135 -12.04 -3.60 -18.91
CA ALA A 135 -12.18 -5.01 -19.25
C ALA A 135 -13.60 -5.28 -19.81
N PRO A 136 -13.71 -5.83 -21.04
CA PRO A 136 -15.02 -6.16 -21.62
C PRO A 136 -15.81 -7.18 -20.80
N GLU A 137 -17.13 -7.04 -20.74
CA GLU A 137 -17.98 -8.00 -20.01
C GLU A 137 -17.82 -9.43 -20.57
N LEU A 138 -17.68 -10.40 -19.65
CA LEU A 138 -17.69 -11.82 -19.94
C LEU A 138 -18.87 -12.48 -19.22
N VAL A 139 -19.63 -13.29 -19.96
CA VAL A 139 -20.70 -14.13 -19.44
C VAL A 139 -20.32 -15.57 -19.75
N MET A 140 -20.13 -16.39 -18.71
CA MET A 140 -19.57 -17.74 -18.83
C MET A 140 -20.23 -18.68 -17.82
N GLU A 141 -20.06 -19.99 -18.01
CA GLU A 141 -20.51 -21.02 -17.08
C GLU A 141 -19.44 -21.28 -16.00
N THR A 142 -19.85 -21.42 -14.74
CA THR A 142 -18.98 -21.87 -13.65
C THR A 142 -18.84 -23.39 -13.65
N MET A 143 -17.91 -23.91 -12.83
CA MET A 143 -17.80 -25.36 -12.61
C MET A 143 -19.11 -26.00 -12.11
N GLN A 144 -19.98 -25.25 -11.43
CA GLN A 144 -21.25 -25.74 -10.91
C GLN A 144 -22.39 -25.70 -11.94
N GLY A 145 -22.15 -25.12 -13.13
CA GLY A 145 -23.18 -24.92 -14.15
C GLY A 145 -23.95 -23.59 -14.03
N ASP A 146 -23.56 -22.72 -13.09
CA ASP A 146 -24.19 -21.40 -12.92
C ASP A 146 -23.61 -20.39 -13.91
N THR A 147 -24.40 -19.37 -14.26
CA THR A 147 -23.91 -18.26 -15.10
C THR A 147 -23.14 -17.23 -14.26
N ALA A 148 -21.85 -17.07 -14.53
CA ALA A 148 -21.02 -15.98 -14.01
C ALA A 148 -21.02 -14.79 -14.97
N ARG A 149 -21.11 -13.57 -14.42
CA ARG A 149 -20.98 -12.31 -15.17
C ARG A 149 -19.83 -11.50 -14.60
N LEU A 150 -18.76 -11.32 -15.38
CA LEU A 150 -17.56 -10.60 -14.99
C LEU A 150 -17.51 -9.22 -15.64
N PHE A 151 -16.87 -8.27 -14.95
CA PHE A 151 -16.55 -6.92 -15.47
C PHE A 151 -17.76 -6.11 -15.94
N VAL A 152 -18.94 -6.35 -15.36
CA VAL A 152 -20.14 -5.54 -15.60
C VAL A 152 -19.84 -4.10 -15.19
N ASP A 153 -20.10 -3.13 -16.08
CA ASP A 153 -19.84 -1.72 -15.80
C ASP A 153 -20.74 -1.23 -14.66
N ARG A 154 -20.14 -1.00 -13.49
CA ARG A 154 -20.83 -0.55 -12.27
C ARG A 154 -19.88 0.28 -11.42
N LYS A 155 -20.45 1.00 -10.44
CA LYS A 155 -19.63 1.65 -9.40
C LYS A 155 -18.86 0.59 -8.60
N VAL A 156 -17.57 0.84 -8.44
CA VAL A 156 -16.67 0.04 -7.60
C VAL A 156 -17.25 -0.03 -6.19
N LYS A 157 -17.28 -1.22 -5.62
CA LYS A 157 -17.72 -1.43 -4.23
C LYS A 157 -16.51 -1.39 -3.30
N ASP A 158 -16.74 -0.94 -2.06
CA ASP A 158 -15.71 -1.02 -1.02
C ASP A 158 -15.27 -2.48 -0.82
N GLY A 159 -13.95 -2.72 -0.82
CA GLY A 159 -13.36 -4.05 -0.70
C GLY A 159 -13.28 -4.85 -2.01
N GLU A 160 -13.54 -4.24 -3.18
CA GLU A 160 -13.39 -4.92 -4.46
C GLU A 160 -11.91 -5.23 -4.76
N LYS A 161 -11.62 -6.51 -5.02
CA LYS A 161 -10.27 -7.03 -5.20
C LYS A 161 -9.72 -6.79 -6.61
N HIS A 162 -8.39 -6.87 -6.75
CA HIS A 162 -7.75 -7.03 -8.06
C HIS A 162 -8.14 -8.39 -8.64
N LYS A 163 -8.23 -8.47 -9.97
CA LYS A 163 -8.72 -9.64 -10.68
C LYS A 163 -7.64 -10.13 -11.63
N VAL A 164 -7.35 -11.41 -11.61
CA VAL A 164 -6.42 -12.06 -12.54
C VAL A 164 -7.22 -12.98 -13.44
N VAL A 165 -7.09 -12.84 -14.75
CA VAL A 165 -7.79 -13.68 -15.72
C VAL A 165 -6.79 -14.48 -16.52
N PHE A 166 -6.89 -15.80 -16.43
CA PHE A 166 -6.01 -16.75 -17.10
C PHE A 166 -6.81 -17.60 -18.09
N PHE A 167 -6.60 -17.36 -19.39
CA PHE A 167 -7.17 -18.17 -20.46
C PHE A 167 -6.22 -19.31 -20.82
N TYR A 168 -6.72 -20.54 -20.78
CA TYR A 168 -5.91 -21.73 -20.97
C TYR A 168 -6.64 -22.88 -21.68
N ASP A 169 -5.84 -23.82 -22.19
CA ASP A 169 -6.30 -25.07 -22.77
C ASP A 169 -5.56 -26.26 -22.12
N THR A 170 -6.26 -27.35 -21.84
CA THR A 170 -5.73 -28.55 -21.16
C THR A 170 -4.73 -29.33 -22.02
N SER A 171 -4.80 -29.19 -23.35
CA SER A 171 -3.85 -29.77 -24.31
C SER A 171 -2.59 -28.93 -24.51
N CYS A 172 -2.57 -27.66 -24.05
CA CYS A 172 -1.46 -26.74 -24.25
C CYS A 172 -0.30 -27.00 -23.27
N ALA A 173 0.87 -27.37 -23.80
CA ALA A 173 2.07 -27.62 -23.01
C ALA A 173 2.54 -26.38 -22.21
N LYS A 174 2.43 -25.17 -22.79
CA LYS A 174 2.79 -23.93 -22.09
C LYS A 174 1.79 -23.60 -20.97
N CYS A 175 0.49 -23.87 -21.19
CA CYS A 175 -0.52 -23.70 -20.14
C CYS A 175 -0.22 -24.58 -18.92
N LYS A 176 0.22 -25.83 -19.14
CA LYS A 176 0.61 -26.74 -18.05
C LYS A 176 1.72 -26.16 -17.18
N LEU A 177 2.76 -25.61 -17.80
CA LEU A 177 3.88 -24.98 -17.07
C LEU A 177 3.43 -23.72 -16.33
N GLU A 178 2.74 -22.80 -17.01
CA GLU A 178 2.24 -21.56 -16.39
C GLU A 178 1.26 -21.86 -15.25
N SER A 179 0.39 -22.87 -15.37
CA SER A 179 -0.56 -23.22 -14.31
C SER A 179 0.15 -23.67 -13.03
N ILE A 180 1.22 -24.47 -13.15
CA ILE A 180 2.03 -24.89 -11.99
C ILE A 180 2.69 -23.68 -11.33
N MET A 181 3.26 -22.77 -12.13
CA MET A 181 3.91 -21.58 -11.60
C MET A 181 2.89 -20.63 -10.95
N LEU A 182 1.73 -20.44 -11.58
CA LEU A 182 0.63 -19.61 -11.07
C LEU A 182 0.09 -20.17 -9.75
N SER A 183 -0.18 -21.48 -9.66
CA SER A 183 -0.62 -22.10 -8.40
C SER A 183 0.37 -21.82 -7.30
N ASN A 184 1.66 -22.12 -7.52
CA ASN A 184 2.70 -21.86 -6.52
C ASN A 184 2.78 -20.38 -6.11
N LEU A 185 2.68 -19.44 -7.06
CA LEU A 185 2.68 -18.01 -6.77
C LEU A 185 1.50 -17.62 -5.89
N LEU A 186 0.31 -18.14 -6.18
CA LEU A 186 -0.92 -17.81 -5.47
C LEU A 186 -1.05 -18.53 -4.12
N ASP A 187 -0.49 -19.74 -4.00
CA ASP A 187 -0.43 -20.50 -2.75
C ASP A 187 0.55 -19.89 -1.75
N THR A 188 1.69 -19.39 -2.25
CA THR A 188 2.72 -18.79 -1.39
C THR A 188 2.51 -17.30 -1.13
N GLY A 189 1.80 -16.62 -2.02
CA GLY A 189 1.50 -15.20 -1.92
C GLY A 189 0.17 -14.93 -1.24
N ASP A 190 0.17 -14.12 -0.18
CA ASP A 190 -1.06 -13.67 0.50
C ASP A 190 -1.66 -12.46 -0.24
N TYR A 191 -2.05 -12.65 -1.50
CA TYR A 191 -2.58 -11.59 -2.35
C TYR A 191 -4.11 -11.52 -2.27
N PRO A 192 -4.72 -10.36 -1.93
CA PRO A 192 -6.17 -10.22 -1.90
C PRO A 192 -6.74 -10.05 -3.32
N ILE A 193 -6.83 -11.16 -4.06
CA ILE A 193 -7.26 -11.18 -5.47
C ILE A 193 -8.38 -12.17 -5.77
N ASP A 194 -9.09 -11.93 -6.88
CA ASP A 194 -9.98 -12.91 -7.50
C ASP A 194 -9.31 -13.48 -8.76
N PHE A 195 -9.01 -14.77 -8.75
CA PHE A 195 -8.40 -15.51 -9.86
C PHE A 195 -9.45 -16.24 -10.69
N TYR A 196 -9.60 -15.82 -11.95
CA TYR A 196 -10.53 -16.39 -12.92
C TYR A 196 -9.76 -17.25 -13.94
N ALA A 197 -9.93 -18.57 -13.85
CA ALA A 197 -9.33 -19.53 -14.76
C ALA A 197 -10.34 -19.91 -15.85
N VAL A 198 -10.15 -19.39 -17.06
CA VAL A 198 -11.06 -19.56 -18.20
C VAL A 198 -10.53 -20.65 -19.13
N TYR A 199 -11.26 -21.76 -19.23
CA TYR A 199 -10.95 -22.83 -20.17
C TYR A 199 -11.48 -22.50 -21.58
N THR A 200 -10.63 -22.66 -22.60
CA THR A 200 -10.97 -22.32 -23.99
C THR A 200 -11.24 -23.53 -24.88
N GLY A 201 -11.09 -24.76 -24.36
CA GLY A 201 -11.33 -25.98 -25.12
C GLY A 201 -12.77 -26.47 -25.00
N ASP A 202 -13.04 -27.67 -25.49
CA ASP A 202 -14.40 -28.24 -25.64
C ASP A 202 -14.65 -29.50 -24.80
N ASN A 203 -13.67 -29.96 -24.02
CA ASN A 203 -13.76 -31.19 -23.25
C ASN A 203 -13.95 -30.92 -21.74
N ARG A 204 -15.19 -31.12 -21.27
CA ARG A 204 -15.60 -30.95 -19.86
C ARG A 204 -14.80 -31.83 -18.89
N GLU A 205 -14.68 -33.12 -19.18
CA GLU A 205 -14.02 -34.08 -18.29
C GLU A 205 -12.54 -33.75 -18.12
N ALA A 206 -11.87 -33.40 -19.22
CA ALA A 206 -10.48 -32.98 -19.20
C ALA A 206 -10.29 -31.67 -18.41
N TRP A 207 -11.24 -30.75 -18.51
CA TRP A 207 -11.23 -29.50 -17.76
C TRP A 207 -11.38 -29.71 -16.26
N GLU A 208 -12.37 -30.51 -15.84
CA GLU A 208 -12.62 -30.83 -14.43
C GLU A 208 -11.40 -31.49 -13.79
N GLN A 209 -10.81 -32.48 -14.47
CA GLN A 209 -9.58 -33.11 -14.02
C GLN A 209 -8.43 -32.10 -13.91
N TYR A 210 -8.22 -31.29 -14.94
CA TYR A 210 -7.14 -30.29 -14.95
C TYR A 210 -7.30 -29.26 -13.82
N ALA A 211 -8.50 -28.76 -13.60
CA ALA A 211 -8.79 -27.78 -12.56
C ALA A 211 -8.46 -28.35 -11.17
N SER A 212 -8.91 -29.58 -10.88
CA SER A 212 -8.62 -30.26 -9.62
C SER A 212 -7.13 -30.55 -9.38
N GLU A 213 -6.37 -30.82 -10.45
CA GLU A 213 -4.94 -31.15 -10.34
C GLU A 213 -4.02 -29.92 -10.28
N ARG A 214 -4.46 -28.76 -10.81
CA ARG A 214 -3.58 -27.62 -11.10
C ARG A 214 -3.95 -26.33 -10.41
N PHE A 215 -5.14 -26.23 -9.85
CA PHE A 215 -5.65 -25.00 -9.24
C PHE A 215 -6.35 -25.26 -7.90
N ASP A 216 -5.89 -26.28 -7.17
CA ASP A 216 -6.24 -26.50 -5.77
C ASP A 216 -5.46 -25.52 -4.89
N ILE A 217 -5.80 -24.24 -5.00
CA ILE A 217 -5.07 -23.14 -4.36
C ILE A 217 -5.65 -22.92 -2.95
N GLU A 218 -4.82 -23.07 -1.94
CA GLU A 218 -5.18 -22.88 -0.52
C GLU A 218 -4.64 -21.55 0.02
N ALA A 219 -5.24 -20.44 -0.40
CA ALA A 219 -4.85 -19.09 0.05
C ALA A 219 -6.05 -18.33 0.65
N PRO A 220 -5.99 -17.84 1.91
CA PRO A 220 -7.14 -17.25 2.60
C PRO A 220 -7.74 -16.03 1.91
N ASP A 221 -6.89 -15.20 1.31
CA ASP A 221 -7.29 -13.94 0.69
C ASP A 221 -7.43 -14.04 -0.86
N THR A 222 -7.15 -15.20 -1.46
CA THR A 222 -7.32 -15.46 -2.90
C THR A 222 -8.60 -16.25 -3.16
N SER A 223 -9.49 -15.75 -4.02
CA SER A 223 -10.62 -16.55 -4.51
C SER A 223 -10.29 -17.17 -5.87
N VAL A 224 -10.67 -18.43 -6.10
CA VAL A 224 -10.48 -19.11 -7.39
C VAL A 224 -11.83 -19.44 -8.01
N VAL A 225 -12.03 -19.03 -9.25
CA VAL A 225 -13.25 -19.27 -10.02
C VAL A 225 -12.88 -19.88 -11.37
N HIS A 226 -13.39 -21.08 -11.62
CA HIS A 226 -13.24 -21.76 -12.91
C HIS A 226 -14.40 -21.42 -13.82
N LEU A 227 -14.09 -21.03 -15.05
CA LEU A 227 -15.05 -20.58 -16.05
C LEU A 227 -14.87 -21.31 -17.38
N TRP A 228 -15.98 -21.52 -18.08
CA TRP A 228 -16.01 -22.14 -19.40
C TRP A 228 -17.12 -21.55 -20.26
N ASP A 229 -16.85 -21.42 -21.56
CA ASP A 229 -17.83 -21.01 -22.56
C ASP A 229 -17.57 -21.80 -23.86
N PRO A 230 -18.09 -23.03 -23.98
CA PRO A 230 -17.88 -23.87 -25.16
C PRO A 230 -18.62 -23.35 -26.39
N ALA A 231 -19.69 -22.57 -26.20
CA ALA A 231 -20.47 -21.97 -27.28
C ALA A 231 -19.77 -20.74 -27.89
N LEU A 232 -18.78 -20.18 -27.18
CA LEU A 232 -18.08 -18.94 -27.54
C LEU A 232 -19.01 -17.70 -27.57
N ASP A 233 -20.14 -17.76 -26.86
CA ASP A 233 -21.13 -16.68 -26.79
C ASP A 233 -20.59 -15.45 -26.06
N SER A 234 -19.59 -15.61 -25.20
CA SER A 234 -18.95 -14.52 -24.48
C SER A 234 -18.08 -13.66 -25.41
N ASP A 235 -17.73 -14.14 -26.61
CA ASP A 235 -16.83 -13.50 -27.57
C ASP A 235 -15.44 -13.19 -26.98
N PHE A 236 -14.96 -13.99 -26.01
CA PHE A 236 -13.69 -13.73 -25.33
C PHE A 236 -12.50 -13.71 -26.30
N GLN A 237 -12.58 -14.45 -27.41
CA GLN A 237 -11.57 -14.48 -28.46
C GLN A 237 -11.33 -13.09 -29.05
N ARG A 238 -12.40 -12.40 -29.44
CA ARG A 238 -12.33 -11.05 -30.02
C ARG A 238 -12.20 -9.95 -28.97
N LYS A 239 -12.84 -10.10 -27.81
CA LYS A 239 -12.79 -9.09 -26.74
C LYS A 239 -11.41 -9.01 -26.09
N TYR A 240 -10.74 -10.15 -25.89
CA TYR A 240 -9.47 -10.25 -25.16
C TYR A 240 -8.28 -10.69 -26.04
N GLY A 241 -8.48 -10.93 -27.33
CA GLY A 241 -7.43 -11.35 -28.25
C GLY A 241 -6.90 -12.76 -27.98
N VAL A 242 -7.77 -13.64 -27.48
CA VAL A 242 -7.44 -15.03 -27.12
C VAL A 242 -7.50 -15.91 -28.37
N ILE A 243 -6.54 -15.70 -29.28
CA ILE A 243 -6.34 -16.53 -30.47
C ILE A 243 -5.42 -17.72 -30.15
N GLN A 244 -4.54 -17.55 -29.16
CA GLN A 244 -3.60 -18.55 -28.69
C GLN A 244 -3.54 -18.52 -27.17
N THR A 245 -3.45 -19.70 -26.56
CA THR A 245 -3.28 -19.88 -25.12
C THR A 245 -1.83 -20.18 -24.76
N PRO A 246 -1.36 -19.79 -23.56
CA PRO A 246 -2.09 -19.06 -22.53
C PRO A 246 -2.18 -17.55 -22.79
N ARG A 247 -3.17 -16.90 -22.18
CA ARG A 247 -3.22 -15.43 -22.02
C ARG A 247 -3.55 -15.07 -20.58
N LEU A 248 -2.79 -14.13 -20.02
CA LEU A 248 -2.93 -13.70 -18.64
C LEU A 248 -3.10 -12.18 -18.58
N PHE A 249 -4.06 -11.75 -17.76
CA PHE A 249 -4.40 -10.35 -17.53
C PHE A 249 -4.42 -10.03 -16.04
N LEU A 250 -3.98 -8.83 -15.69
CA LEU A 250 -4.20 -8.22 -14.39
C LEU A 250 -5.15 -7.03 -14.54
N ILE A 251 -6.26 -7.08 -13.81
CA ILE A 251 -7.36 -6.12 -13.88
C ILE A 251 -7.54 -5.50 -12.51
N GLY A 252 -7.66 -4.17 -12.46
CA GLY A 252 -7.86 -3.43 -11.22
C GLY A 252 -9.26 -3.62 -10.62
N PRO A 253 -9.48 -3.16 -9.38
CA PRO A 253 -10.81 -3.09 -8.76
C PRO A 253 -11.81 -2.28 -9.60
N ASP A 254 -11.30 -1.25 -10.29
CA ASP A 254 -12.00 -0.38 -11.24
C ASP A 254 -12.38 -1.08 -12.57
N SER A 255 -12.09 -2.37 -12.70
CA SER A 255 -12.21 -3.16 -13.94
C SER A 255 -11.36 -2.61 -15.09
N VAL A 256 -10.33 -1.82 -14.81
CA VAL A 256 -9.37 -1.35 -15.82
C VAL A 256 -8.23 -2.34 -15.95
N ILE A 257 -7.85 -2.68 -17.19
CA ILE A 257 -6.73 -3.58 -17.47
C ILE A 257 -5.43 -2.87 -17.11
N LYS A 258 -4.73 -3.41 -16.11
CA LYS A 258 -3.41 -2.91 -15.65
C LYS A 258 -2.26 -3.68 -16.31
N GLY A 259 -2.47 -4.96 -16.61
CA GLY A 259 -1.49 -5.80 -17.28
C GLY A 259 -2.13 -6.76 -18.27
N ARG A 260 -1.44 -7.04 -19.37
CA ARG A 260 -1.91 -7.87 -20.49
C ARG A 260 -0.77 -8.70 -21.06
N GLY A 261 -1.09 -9.93 -21.48
CA GLY A 261 -0.13 -10.81 -22.14
C GLY A 261 1.00 -11.22 -21.19
N LEU A 262 0.67 -11.30 -19.90
CA LEU A 262 1.61 -11.59 -18.84
C LEU A 262 2.05 -13.07 -18.90
N ASP A 263 3.26 -13.33 -18.42
CA ASP A 263 3.62 -14.64 -17.88
C ASP A 263 3.57 -14.59 -16.35
N THR A 264 3.72 -15.74 -15.70
CA THR A 264 3.66 -15.82 -14.23
C THR A 264 4.68 -14.90 -13.54
N ARG A 265 5.87 -14.75 -14.12
CA ARG A 265 6.93 -13.90 -13.55
C ARG A 265 6.56 -12.42 -13.61
N ALA A 266 6.08 -11.96 -14.75
CA ALA A 266 5.60 -10.59 -14.93
C ALA A 266 4.42 -10.31 -14.01
N LEU A 267 3.49 -11.26 -13.87
CA LEU A 267 2.40 -11.15 -12.91
C LEU A 267 2.92 -11.00 -11.47
N SER A 268 3.84 -11.87 -11.02
CA SER A 268 4.46 -11.77 -9.69
C SER A 268 5.05 -10.38 -9.44
N MET A 269 5.85 -9.85 -10.37
CA MET A 269 6.42 -8.50 -10.21
C MET A 269 5.35 -7.41 -10.12
N MET A 270 4.25 -7.54 -10.87
CA MET A 270 3.14 -6.59 -10.81
C MET A 270 2.35 -6.72 -9.51
N LEU A 271 2.05 -7.94 -9.05
CA LEU A 271 1.38 -8.18 -7.78
C LEU A 271 2.23 -7.66 -6.62
N ASP A 272 3.54 -7.93 -6.64
CA ASP A 272 4.48 -7.41 -5.63
C ASP A 272 4.54 -5.89 -5.65
N ALA A 273 4.43 -5.23 -6.80
CA ALA A 273 4.38 -3.78 -6.89
C ALA A 273 3.03 -3.20 -6.42
N VAL A 274 1.92 -3.88 -6.75
CA VAL A 274 0.55 -3.48 -6.37
C VAL A 274 0.32 -3.68 -4.88
N PHE A 275 0.84 -4.77 -4.32
CA PHE A 275 0.71 -5.17 -2.92
C PHE A 275 2.02 -4.99 -2.14
N ALA A 276 2.95 -4.18 -2.67
CA ALA A 276 4.19 -3.85 -1.97
C ALA A 276 3.82 -3.32 -0.59
N HIS A 277 4.32 -3.98 0.45
CA HIS A 277 4.33 -3.40 1.79
C HIS A 277 5.62 -2.57 1.81
N PRO A 278 5.57 -1.25 1.58
CA PRO A 278 6.79 -0.45 1.69
C PRO A 278 7.39 -0.68 3.07
N ASP A 279 8.72 -0.78 3.13
CA ASP A 279 9.47 -0.81 4.38
C ASP A 279 9.30 0.55 5.07
N LEU A 280 8.26 0.66 5.90
CA LEU A 280 7.91 1.91 6.55
C LEU A 280 8.88 2.14 7.70
N GLU A 281 9.48 3.33 7.71
CA GLU A 281 10.23 3.86 8.84
C GLU A 281 9.34 4.82 9.63
N TYR A 282 9.47 4.78 10.95
CA TYR A 282 8.62 5.55 11.87
C TYR A 282 9.43 6.46 12.77
N GLY A 283 8.83 7.57 13.18
CA GLY A 283 9.42 8.51 14.15
C GLY A 283 10.52 9.39 13.55
N SER A 284 10.38 9.74 12.27
CA SER A 284 11.27 10.71 11.62
C SER A 284 11.16 12.09 12.27
N LYS A 285 12.22 12.92 12.18
CA LYS A 285 12.18 14.30 12.70
C LYS A 285 11.13 15.15 11.98
N GLU A 286 10.88 14.84 10.71
CA GLU A 286 9.87 15.48 9.88
C GLU A 286 8.46 15.16 10.40
N SER A 287 8.19 13.90 10.76
CA SER A 287 6.92 13.49 11.37
C SER A 287 6.72 14.13 12.75
N GLU A 288 7.76 14.17 13.59
CA GLU A 288 7.72 14.82 14.90
C GLU A 288 7.38 16.30 14.77
N ALA A 289 8.07 17.02 13.87
CA ALA A 289 7.82 18.43 13.61
C ALA A 289 6.44 18.70 13.00
N TYR A 290 5.85 17.73 12.30
CA TYR A 290 4.47 17.82 11.82
C TYR A 290 3.48 17.72 12.99
N PHE A 291 3.63 16.74 13.87
CA PHE A 291 2.71 16.55 15.00
C PHE A 291 2.84 17.63 16.07
N ASP A 292 4.02 18.21 16.29
CA ASP A 292 4.18 19.35 17.20
C ASP A 292 3.30 20.54 16.78
N ARG A 293 3.06 20.72 15.47
CA ARG A 293 2.15 21.78 14.97
C ARG A 293 0.69 21.49 15.26
N LEU A 294 0.32 20.23 15.53
CA LEU A 294 -1.03 19.85 15.92
C LEU A 294 -1.30 20.16 17.41
N PHE A 295 -0.24 20.32 18.21
CA PHE A 295 -0.31 20.64 19.63
C PHE A 295 0.52 21.89 19.96
N PRO A 296 0.19 23.06 19.39
CA PRO A 296 1.04 24.26 19.47
C PRO A 296 1.20 24.82 20.88
N ASP A 297 0.24 24.56 21.76
CA ASP A 297 0.27 25.03 23.15
C ASP A 297 1.10 24.12 24.07
N TYR A 298 1.60 22.97 23.57
CA TYR A 298 2.47 22.09 24.34
C TYR A 298 3.93 22.61 24.28
N PRO A 299 4.68 22.65 25.41
CA PRO A 299 4.39 22.05 26.71
C PRO A 299 3.65 22.93 27.72
N GLU A 300 3.29 24.18 27.39
CA GLU A 300 2.64 25.11 28.32
C GLU A 300 1.25 24.63 28.78
N LYS A 301 0.52 23.96 27.89
CA LYS A 301 -0.78 23.36 28.17
C LYS A 301 -0.82 21.94 27.61
N ALA A 302 -0.92 20.96 28.51
CA ALA A 302 -1.06 19.57 28.13
C ALA A 302 -2.41 19.34 27.41
N PRO A 303 -2.44 18.56 26.31
CA PRO A 303 -3.69 18.23 25.64
C PRO A 303 -4.57 17.34 26.52
N SER A 304 -5.87 17.39 26.26
CA SER A 304 -6.85 16.46 26.82
C SER A 304 -6.85 15.15 26.04
N PHE A 305 -7.53 14.13 26.60
CA PHE A 305 -7.80 12.87 25.89
C PHE A 305 -8.46 13.12 24.52
N TYR A 306 -9.44 14.02 24.46
CA TYR A 306 -10.20 14.32 23.24
C TYR A 306 -9.35 15.01 22.17
N ASP A 307 -8.40 15.86 22.57
CA ASP A 307 -7.48 16.50 21.63
C ASP A 307 -6.61 15.47 20.92
N VAL A 308 -6.14 14.44 21.65
CA VAL A 308 -5.32 13.37 21.07
C VAL A 308 -6.18 12.37 20.29
N SER A 309 -7.31 11.91 20.84
CA SER A 309 -8.16 10.90 20.19
C SER A 309 -8.77 11.42 18.89
N SER A 310 -9.12 12.71 18.81
CA SER A 310 -9.63 13.30 17.58
C SER A 310 -8.58 13.36 16.47
N VAL A 311 -7.30 13.57 16.80
CA VAL A 311 -6.20 13.50 15.83
C VAL A 311 -6.07 12.07 15.27
N VAL A 312 -6.13 11.04 16.14
CA VAL A 312 -6.14 9.63 15.71
C VAL A 312 -7.28 9.36 14.72
N GLU A 313 -8.50 9.74 15.08
CA GLU A 313 -9.69 9.52 14.25
C GLU A 313 -9.60 10.25 12.89
N ASN A 314 -9.09 11.47 12.89
CA ASN A 314 -8.93 12.28 11.68
C ASN A 314 -7.84 11.74 10.75
N MET A 315 -6.81 11.06 11.28
CA MET A 315 -5.80 10.37 10.46
C MET A 315 -6.33 9.04 9.91
N ALA A 316 -7.01 8.26 10.75
CA ALA A 316 -7.47 6.92 10.40
C ALA A 316 -8.66 6.93 9.43
N ARG A 317 -9.65 7.81 9.63
CA ARG A 317 -10.92 7.73 8.88
C ARG A 317 -10.77 7.98 7.37
N PRO A 318 -10.11 9.04 6.89
CA PRO A 318 -10.01 9.31 5.45
C PRO A 318 -9.21 8.23 4.71
N THR A 319 -8.11 7.77 5.32
CA THR A 319 -7.20 6.77 4.73
C THR A 319 -7.87 5.40 4.62
N LEU A 320 -8.64 5.00 5.65
CA LEU A 320 -9.41 3.76 5.61
C LEU A 320 -10.57 3.82 4.62
N CYS A 321 -11.28 4.95 4.53
CA CYS A 321 -12.36 5.11 3.54
C CYS A 321 -11.85 5.08 2.09
N SER A 322 -10.58 5.43 1.83
CA SER A 322 -9.96 5.32 0.50
C SER A 322 -9.35 3.94 0.22
N GLY A 323 -9.40 3.01 1.18
CA GLY A 323 -8.76 1.69 1.06
C GLY A 323 -7.23 1.73 1.09
N ASP A 324 -6.62 2.84 1.53
CA ASP A 324 -5.16 3.00 1.58
C ASP A 324 -4.64 2.61 2.98
N THR A 325 -4.31 1.34 3.14
CA THR A 325 -3.74 0.81 4.39
C THR A 325 -2.29 1.26 4.60
N THR A 326 -1.56 1.61 3.55
CA THR A 326 -0.16 2.04 3.63
C THR A 326 -0.03 3.43 4.24
N MET A 327 -0.79 4.41 3.74
CA MET A 327 -0.82 5.75 4.33
C MET A 327 -1.38 5.73 5.75
N CYS A 328 -2.39 4.89 6.00
CA CYS A 328 -2.92 4.67 7.35
C CYS A 328 -1.83 4.16 8.30
N ARG A 329 -1.08 3.12 7.91
CA ARG A 329 0.04 2.59 8.68
C ARG A 329 1.13 3.62 8.92
N GLN A 330 1.52 4.38 7.91
CA GLN A 330 2.55 5.41 8.06
C GLN A 330 2.16 6.42 9.14
N PHE A 331 1.00 7.06 9.00
CA PHE A 331 0.58 8.11 9.92
C PHE A 331 0.33 7.61 11.35
N LEU A 332 -0.37 6.48 11.50
CA LEU A 332 -0.67 5.94 12.83
C LEU A 332 0.59 5.40 13.52
N GLY A 333 1.51 4.79 12.77
CA GLY A 333 2.81 4.36 13.28
C GLY A 333 3.65 5.55 13.70
N ASP A 334 3.84 6.55 12.84
CA ASP A 334 4.57 7.78 13.17
C ASP A 334 3.99 8.46 14.42
N PHE A 335 2.66 8.50 14.51
CA PHE A 335 1.98 9.11 15.65
C PHE A 335 2.17 8.30 16.94
N LEU A 336 2.17 6.96 16.88
CA LEU A 336 2.53 6.12 18.04
C LEU A 336 3.92 6.47 18.57
N TYR A 337 4.91 6.56 17.68
CA TYR A 337 6.28 6.92 18.04
C TYR A 337 6.39 8.34 18.59
N TYR A 338 5.64 9.29 18.02
CA TYR A 338 5.54 10.65 18.53
C TYR A 338 4.96 10.70 19.95
N LEU A 339 3.92 9.92 20.22
CA LEU A 339 3.21 9.90 21.51
C LEU A 339 3.98 9.16 22.60
N ALA A 340 4.74 8.13 22.25
CA ALA A 340 5.43 7.26 23.21
C ALA A 340 6.28 8.00 24.27
N PRO A 341 7.13 9.00 23.91
CA PRO A 341 7.91 9.75 24.90
C PRO A 341 7.12 10.85 25.62
N LYS A 342 5.88 11.18 25.20
CA LYS A 342 5.11 12.28 25.78
C LYS A 342 4.52 11.88 27.13
N THR A 343 4.39 12.86 28.03
CA THR A 343 3.85 12.67 29.38
C THR A 343 2.57 13.48 29.58
N GLY A 344 1.83 13.18 30.65
CA GLY A 344 0.55 13.82 30.95
C GLY A 344 -0.65 12.96 30.54
N THR A 345 -1.77 13.19 31.24
CA THR A 345 -2.97 12.36 31.13
C THR A 345 -3.52 12.28 29.71
N GLY A 346 -3.65 13.39 28.97
CA GLY A 346 -4.25 13.35 27.64
C GLY A 346 -3.42 12.56 26.63
N PHE A 347 -2.10 12.74 26.61
CA PHE A 347 -1.22 11.94 25.76
C PHE A 347 -1.27 10.47 26.14
N ARG A 348 -1.10 10.12 27.42
CA ARG A 348 -1.05 8.71 27.85
C ARG A 348 -2.36 7.96 27.60
N GLU A 349 -3.50 8.56 27.93
CA GLU A 349 -4.80 7.95 27.63
C GLU A 349 -5.10 7.94 26.12
N GLY A 350 -4.65 8.96 25.38
CA GLY A 350 -4.76 9.01 23.92
C GLY A 350 -3.90 7.94 23.21
N THR A 351 -2.68 7.68 23.70
CA THR A 351 -1.82 6.58 23.23
C THR A 351 -2.52 5.24 23.44
N LYS A 352 -3.13 5.03 24.62
CA LYS A 352 -3.88 3.80 24.87
C LYS A 352 -5.05 3.64 23.90
N TYR A 353 -5.78 4.73 23.64
CA TYR A 353 -6.87 4.72 22.68
C TYR A 353 -6.41 4.37 21.24
N LEU A 354 -5.31 4.97 20.78
CA LEU A 354 -4.70 4.64 19.50
C LEU A 354 -4.38 3.14 19.42
N ILE A 355 -3.71 2.61 20.43
CA ILE A 355 -3.27 1.21 20.48
C ILE A 355 -4.48 0.25 20.46
N ASP A 356 -5.44 0.47 21.34
CA ASP A 356 -6.59 -0.42 21.53
C ASP A 356 -7.52 -0.44 20.30
N ASN A 357 -7.71 0.69 19.62
CA ASN A 357 -8.72 0.82 18.56
C ASN A 357 -8.15 0.71 17.15
N TYR A 358 -6.88 1.04 16.96
CA TYR A 358 -6.30 1.17 15.61
C TYR A 358 -5.02 0.36 15.40
N ILE A 359 -4.46 -0.26 16.45
CA ILE A 359 -3.24 -1.07 16.33
C ILE A 359 -3.52 -2.53 16.68
N LEU A 360 -3.65 -2.88 17.96
CA LEU A 360 -3.69 -4.28 18.39
C LEU A 360 -4.96 -5.03 17.98
N ASN A 361 -6.06 -4.32 17.73
CA ASN A 361 -7.32 -4.90 17.26
C ASN A 361 -7.54 -4.77 15.74
N ARG A 362 -6.50 -4.40 14.97
CA ARG A 362 -6.61 -4.14 13.51
C ARG A 362 -5.64 -5.00 12.70
N ASN A 363 -5.82 -6.31 12.77
CA ASN A 363 -5.09 -7.28 11.93
C ASN A 363 -5.39 -7.08 10.44
N ASP A 364 -6.44 -6.35 10.09
CA ASP A 364 -6.73 -5.95 8.73
C ASP A 364 -5.80 -4.84 8.20
N ILE A 365 -5.18 -4.07 9.08
CA ILE A 365 -4.22 -3.00 8.75
C ILE A 365 -2.78 -3.50 8.90
N TRP A 366 -2.45 -4.11 10.05
CA TRP A 366 -1.08 -4.47 10.44
C TRP A 366 -0.82 -5.95 10.18
N ARG A 367 -0.33 -6.27 8.98
CA ARG A 367 -0.22 -7.66 8.49
C ARG A 367 1.21 -8.11 8.20
N SER A 368 2.14 -7.17 8.00
CA SER A 368 3.50 -7.53 7.59
C SER A 368 4.36 -8.00 8.77
N GLN A 369 5.45 -8.68 8.44
CA GLN A 369 6.49 -9.00 9.41
C GLN A 369 7.13 -7.72 10.00
N ASP A 370 7.29 -6.68 9.19
CA ASP A 370 7.79 -5.39 9.66
C ASP A 370 6.82 -4.69 10.61
N ASP A 371 5.51 -4.75 10.33
CA ASP A 371 4.46 -4.22 11.21
C ASP A 371 4.55 -4.90 12.58
N SER A 372 4.77 -6.22 12.58
CA SER A 372 4.92 -7.02 13.80
C SER A 372 6.09 -6.56 14.67
N LEU A 373 7.24 -6.30 14.04
CA LEU A 373 8.48 -5.92 14.74
C LEU A 373 8.51 -4.45 15.16
N LYS A 374 8.08 -3.54 14.28
CA LYS A 374 8.22 -2.10 14.49
C LYS A 374 7.05 -1.50 15.26
N VAL A 375 5.82 -1.95 15.00
CA VAL A 375 4.62 -1.31 15.56
C VAL A 375 3.92 -2.20 16.57
N ILE A 376 3.56 -3.44 16.22
CA ILE A 376 2.77 -4.32 17.09
C ILE A 376 3.53 -4.64 18.38
N GLY A 377 4.78 -5.10 18.28
CA GLY A 377 5.60 -5.40 19.46
C GLY A 377 5.80 -4.18 20.35
N PHE A 378 6.01 -3.00 19.75
CA PHE A 378 6.15 -1.76 20.50
C PHE A 378 4.84 -1.34 21.19
N ALA A 379 3.72 -1.45 20.48
CA ALA A 379 2.38 -1.16 21.00
C ALA A 379 1.99 -2.12 22.13
N GLN A 380 2.36 -3.41 22.07
CA GLN A 380 2.14 -4.37 23.16
C GLN A 380 2.88 -3.97 24.44
N ILE A 381 4.13 -3.52 24.33
CA ILE A 381 4.92 -3.04 25.47
C ILE A 381 4.26 -1.80 26.08
N LEU A 382 3.84 -0.85 25.24
CA LEU A 382 3.15 0.36 25.69
C LEU A 382 1.79 0.03 26.32
N ASP A 383 1.01 -0.88 25.73
CA ASP A 383 -0.29 -1.28 26.28
C ASP A 383 -0.17 -1.90 27.67
N ASP A 384 0.82 -2.78 27.88
CA ASP A 384 1.09 -3.38 29.18
C ASP A 384 1.40 -2.32 30.25
N LEU A 385 2.16 -1.28 29.91
CA LEU A 385 2.42 -0.14 30.80
C LEU A 385 1.15 0.69 31.04
N LEU A 386 0.46 1.08 29.97
CA LEU A 386 -0.73 1.92 29.98
C LEU A 386 -1.97 1.22 30.56
N SER A 387 -1.93 -0.10 30.73
CA SER A 387 -2.98 -0.88 31.40
C SER A 387 -2.78 -0.96 32.93
N ARG A 388 -1.72 -0.36 33.48
CA ARG A 388 -1.45 -0.32 34.92
C ARG A 388 -2.17 0.85 35.58
N SER A 389 -2.76 0.60 36.76
CA SER A 389 -3.36 1.65 37.60
C SER A 389 -4.45 2.50 36.90
N VAL A 390 -5.28 1.88 36.06
CA VAL A 390 -6.35 2.53 35.29
C VAL A 390 -7.35 3.25 36.21
N PRO A 391 -7.82 4.46 35.86
CA PRO A 391 -8.91 5.13 36.58
C PRO A 391 -10.12 4.21 36.76
N GLY A 392 -10.73 4.25 37.95
CA GLY A 392 -11.81 3.35 38.31
C GLY A 392 -11.38 2.10 39.09
N SER A 393 -10.14 1.65 38.91
CA SER A 393 -9.58 0.53 39.67
C SER A 393 -9.17 0.93 41.09
N ARG A 394 -8.91 -0.04 41.98
CA ARG A 394 -8.31 0.23 43.29
C ARG A 394 -6.80 0.19 43.18
N ILE A 395 -6.14 1.22 43.74
CA ILE A 395 -4.67 1.26 43.85
C ILE A 395 -4.11 -0.02 44.49
N ALA A 396 -2.90 -0.44 44.11
CA ALA A 396 -2.28 -1.66 44.62
C ALA A 396 -2.19 -1.68 46.17
N ASP A 397 -2.39 -2.85 46.78
CA ASP A 397 -2.31 -3.02 48.25
C ASP A 397 -0.87 -3.17 48.74
N LEU A 398 -0.06 -2.13 48.48
CA LEU A 398 1.36 -2.13 48.79
C LEU A 398 1.66 -1.20 49.96
N LYS A 399 2.63 -1.61 50.79
CA LYS A 399 3.14 -0.83 51.91
C LYS A 399 4.51 -0.27 51.53
N VAL A 400 4.56 1.02 51.22
CA VAL A 400 5.74 1.70 50.67
C VAL A 400 6.38 2.65 51.68
N PRO A 401 7.72 2.74 51.75
CA PRO A 401 8.37 3.83 52.48
C PRO A 401 8.13 5.15 51.74
N GLY A 402 7.91 6.23 52.47
CA GLY A 402 7.70 7.55 51.88
C GLY A 402 7.51 8.64 52.92
N GLU A 403 7.17 9.83 52.42
CA GLU A 403 6.87 11.02 53.21
C GLU A 403 5.40 11.41 53.03
N LEU A 404 4.65 11.42 54.13
CA LEU A 404 3.23 11.77 54.14
C LEU A 404 3.04 13.21 54.60
N LEU A 405 2.48 14.03 53.72
CA LEU A 405 2.12 15.43 53.96
C LEU A 405 0.63 15.54 54.28
N ARG A 406 0.31 16.37 55.27
CA ARG A 406 -1.05 16.66 55.76
C ARG A 406 -1.17 18.11 56.18
N PHE A 407 -2.33 18.71 55.96
CA PHE A 407 -2.60 20.09 56.35
C PHE A 407 -2.29 20.33 57.83
N GLY A 408 -1.51 21.39 58.11
CA GLY A 408 -1.17 21.81 59.47
C GLY A 408 -0.37 20.80 60.31
N LYS A 409 0.24 19.78 59.68
CA LYS A 409 1.06 18.77 60.37
C LYS A 409 2.48 18.74 59.80
N LYS A 410 3.45 18.39 60.64
CA LYS A 410 4.82 18.09 60.20
C LYS A 410 4.81 16.87 59.25
N ILE A 411 5.72 16.88 58.28
CA ILE A 411 5.94 15.76 57.36
C ILE A 411 6.24 14.50 58.16
N LYS A 412 5.51 13.41 57.88
CA LYS A 412 5.71 12.12 58.55
C LYS A 412 6.39 11.14 57.61
N SER A 413 7.63 10.76 57.92
CA SER A 413 8.34 9.68 57.22
C SER A 413 8.00 8.32 57.82
N GLY A 414 7.89 7.29 56.99
CA GLY A 414 7.60 5.92 57.44
C GLY A 414 7.06 5.04 56.33
N LYS A 415 6.53 3.86 56.70
CA LYS A 415 5.90 2.92 55.76
C LYS A 415 4.38 3.10 55.74
N PHE A 416 3.82 3.44 54.58
CA PHE A 416 2.41 3.73 54.37
C PHE A 416 1.77 2.73 53.41
N ASN A 417 0.55 2.29 53.71
CA ASN A 417 -0.21 1.45 52.80
C ASN A 417 -1.01 2.32 51.83
N LEU A 418 -0.80 2.12 50.52
CA LEU A 418 -1.38 2.95 49.46
C LEU A 418 -2.92 2.96 49.49
N ARG A 419 -3.57 1.85 49.84
CA ARG A 419 -5.04 1.76 49.96
C ARG A 419 -5.61 2.43 51.21
N LYS A 420 -4.76 2.76 52.20
CA LYS A 420 -5.20 3.17 53.54
C LYS A 420 -4.85 4.63 53.87
N LEU A 421 -4.64 5.48 52.86
CA LEU A 421 -4.41 6.91 53.06
C LEU A 421 -5.64 7.63 53.63
N ARG A 422 -6.84 7.29 53.15
CA ARG A 422 -8.15 7.69 53.75
C ARG A 422 -8.35 9.21 53.91
N ALA A 423 -7.89 10.03 52.98
CA ALA A 423 -8.40 11.40 52.80
C ALA A 423 -9.42 11.46 51.66
N ASP A 424 -10.17 12.55 51.55
CA ASP A 424 -11.16 12.72 50.49
C ASP A 424 -10.48 12.77 49.11
N MET A 425 -9.31 13.42 49.05
CA MET A 425 -8.38 13.30 47.93
C MET A 425 -6.99 12.89 48.44
N ASN A 426 -6.43 11.83 47.87
CA ASN A 426 -5.06 11.40 48.14
C ASN A 426 -4.24 11.47 46.85
N VAL A 427 -3.09 12.12 46.91
CA VAL A 427 -2.13 12.21 45.81
C VAL A 427 -0.94 11.32 46.16
N VAL A 428 -0.53 10.46 45.24
CA VAL A 428 0.69 9.65 45.37
C VAL A 428 1.66 10.11 44.27
N ILE A 429 2.86 10.49 44.68
CA ILE A 429 3.91 10.97 43.77
C ILE A 429 5.07 9.98 43.87
N PHE A 430 5.30 9.23 42.81
CA PHE A 430 6.52 8.45 42.64
C PHE A 430 7.56 9.31 41.93
N TYR A 431 8.77 9.40 42.49
CA TYR A 431 9.81 10.27 41.96
C TYR A 431 11.20 9.66 42.09
N THR A 432 12.14 10.23 41.33
CA THR A 432 13.59 9.95 41.39
C THR A 432 14.36 11.21 41.80
N GLU A 433 15.51 11.04 42.43
CA GLU A 433 16.42 12.12 42.81
C GLU A 433 17.13 12.71 41.56
N GLY A 434 17.41 14.01 41.56
CA GLY A 434 18.04 14.69 40.41
C GLY A 434 17.10 15.03 39.23
N CYS A 435 15.80 14.77 39.36
CA CYS A 435 14.79 15.11 38.36
C CYS A 435 14.17 16.49 38.63
N HIS A 436 14.45 17.47 37.75
CA HIS A 436 13.99 18.86 37.91
C HIS A 436 12.45 18.98 37.92
N ILE A 437 11.76 18.23 37.06
CA ILE A 437 10.28 18.18 37.02
C ILE A 437 9.74 17.63 38.35
N CYS A 438 10.38 16.59 38.89
CA CYS A 438 10.00 15.99 40.16
C CYS A 438 10.13 16.99 41.32
N ASP A 439 11.16 17.83 41.31
CA ASP A 439 11.33 18.88 42.33
C ASP A 439 10.22 19.93 42.27
N ALA A 440 9.83 20.34 41.06
CA ALA A 440 8.76 21.28 40.85
C ALA A 440 7.39 20.72 41.29
N GLU A 441 7.09 19.47 40.92
CA GLU A 441 5.89 18.74 41.36
C GLU A 441 5.83 18.54 42.87
N LYS A 442 6.96 18.21 43.52
CA LYS A 442 7.04 18.14 44.99
C LYS A 442 6.78 19.50 45.65
N ALA A 443 7.23 20.59 45.03
CA ALA A 443 6.97 21.94 45.53
C ALA A 443 5.48 22.29 45.42
N ALA A 444 4.86 22.04 44.26
CA ALA A 444 3.43 22.20 44.04
C ALA A 444 2.60 21.37 45.03
N ALA A 445 3.00 20.12 45.28
CA ALA A 445 2.34 19.25 46.25
C ALA A 445 2.39 19.78 47.70
N ARG A 446 3.48 20.47 48.07
CA ARG A 446 3.57 21.15 49.38
C ARG A 446 2.61 22.33 49.46
N SER A 447 2.46 23.11 48.38
CA SER A 447 1.48 24.21 48.31
C SER A 447 0.05 23.68 48.44
N LEU A 448 -0.30 22.66 47.66
CA LEU A 448 -1.63 22.04 47.66
C LEU A 448 -2.09 21.62 49.06
N VAL A 449 -1.21 20.96 49.82
CA VAL A 449 -1.51 20.49 51.18
C VAL A 449 -1.57 21.65 52.20
N SER A 450 -0.90 22.76 51.93
CA SER A 450 -0.95 23.94 52.79
C SER A 450 -2.26 24.72 52.66
N GLU A 451 -2.94 24.58 51.52
CA GLU A 451 -4.18 25.29 51.20
C GLU A 451 -5.43 24.43 51.45
N THR A 452 -5.32 23.10 51.34
CA THR A 452 -6.48 22.19 51.36
C THR A 452 -6.45 21.21 52.53
N LYS A 453 -7.45 21.27 53.42
CA LYS A 453 -7.52 20.47 54.65
C LYS A 453 -7.72 18.96 54.44
N ASP A 454 -8.43 18.57 53.39
CA ASP A 454 -8.86 17.18 53.15
C ASP A 454 -8.01 16.46 52.09
N VAL A 455 -6.76 16.93 51.90
CA VAL A 455 -5.78 16.34 50.97
C VAL A 455 -4.64 15.69 51.74
N LYS A 456 -4.24 14.49 51.27
CA LYS A 456 -3.00 13.83 51.69
C LYS A 456 -2.11 13.64 50.48
N VAL A 457 -0.85 14.04 50.58
CA VAL A 457 0.17 13.72 49.58
C VAL A 457 1.13 12.71 50.17
N LEU A 458 1.35 11.59 49.49
CA LEU A 458 2.40 10.62 49.79
C LEU A 458 3.48 10.71 48.71
N MET A 459 4.68 11.14 49.10
CA MET A 459 5.86 11.16 48.23
C MET A 459 6.66 9.87 48.41
N VAL A 460 6.94 9.17 47.31
CA VAL A 460 7.59 7.86 47.28
C VAL A 460 8.83 7.95 46.40
N ASN A 461 10.01 7.79 47.01
CA ASN A 461 11.29 7.81 46.31
C ASN A 461 11.57 6.41 45.74
N ILE A 462 11.59 6.28 44.42
CA ILE A 462 11.81 4.99 43.75
C ILE A 462 13.25 4.53 43.90
N ASP A 463 14.25 5.41 43.80
CA ASP A 463 15.67 5.05 43.90
C ASP A 463 16.01 4.39 45.23
N ARG A 464 15.47 4.96 46.32
CA ARG A 464 15.65 4.41 47.68
C ARG A 464 14.99 3.03 47.83
N ILE A 465 13.85 2.81 47.18
CA ILE A 465 13.18 1.51 47.22
C ILE A 465 13.95 0.48 46.39
N MET A 466 14.40 0.84 45.19
CA MET A 466 15.22 -0.04 44.37
C MET A 466 16.50 -0.49 45.09
N ALA A 467 17.17 0.43 45.80
CA ALA A 467 18.37 0.12 46.56
C ALA A 467 18.11 -0.72 47.81
N ALA A 468 17.00 -0.49 48.52
CA ALA A 468 16.75 -1.09 49.84
C ALA A 468 15.88 -2.35 49.80
N ASP A 469 14.95 -2.47 48.85
CA ASP A 469 13.95 -3.54 48.75
C ASP A 469 13.57 -3.83 47.29
N PRO A 470 14.42 -4.57 46.54
CA PRO A 470 14.17 -4.90 45.13
C PRO A 470 12.87 -5.68 44.90
N ALA A 471 12.44 -6.50 45.87
CA ALA A 471 11.20 -7.26 45.77
C ALA A 471 9.97 -6.33 45.82
N LEU A 472 10.02 -5.28 46.66
CA LEU A 472 8.99 -4.24 46.65
C LEU A 472 9.06 -3.40 45.37
N ALA A 473 10.26 -3.09 44.88
CA ALA A 473 10.44 -2.36 43.62
C ALA A 473 9.76 -3.09 42.44
N ASN A 474 9.99 -4.40 42.29
CA ASN A 474 9.32 -5.19 41.24
C ASN A 474 7.80 -5.12 41.34
N LYS A 475 7.23 -5.27 42.56
CA LYS A 475 5.78 -5.14 42.75
C LYS A 475 5.26 -3.74 42.39
N LEU A 476 6.06 -2.69 42.61
CA LEU A 476 5.71 -1.34 42.21
C LEU A 476 5.75 -1.18 40.70
N PHE A 477 6.78 -1.69 40.03
CA PHE A 477 6.84 -1.74 38.58
C PHE A 477 5.59 -2.45 38.06
N ASP A 478 5.31 -3.68 38.47
CA ASP A 478 4.13 -4.46 38.05
C ASP A 478 2.78 -3.73 38.24
N SER A 479 2.71 -2.80 39.21
CA SER A 479 1.47 -2.10 39.56
C SER A 479 1.31 -0.72 38.90
N PHE A 480 2.41 -0.08 38.52
CA PHE A 480 2.44 1.33 38.11
C PHE A 480 3.32 1.54 36.89
N ASP A 481 2.92 2.45 36.01
CA ASP A 481 3.76 2.90 34.89
C ASP A 481 4.86 3.84 35.40
N LEU A 482 5.94 3.25 35.92
CA LEU A 482 7.12 3.97 36.39
C LEU A 482 8.16 4.17 35.29
N SER A 483 7.80 3.97 34.02
CA SER A 483 8.67 4.25 32.87
C SER A 483 8.94 5.75 32.69
N SER A 484 8.06 6.59 33.24
CA SER A 484 8.17 8.05 33.24
C SER A 484 7.95 8.59 34.65
N LEU A 485 8.98 9.23 35.21
CA LEU A 485 8.92 9.88 36.52
C LEU A 485 8.98 11.41 36.34
N PRO A 486 8.21 12.20 37.13
CA PRO A 486 7.36 11.75 38.22
C PRO A 486 6.07 11.09 37.73
N TYR A 487 5.68 9.98 38.38
CA TYR A 487 4.38 9.36 38.14
C TYR A 487 3.43 9.76 39.27
N ILE A 488 2.41 10.55 38.91
CA ILE A 488 1.47 11.14 39.85
C ILE A 488 0.07 10.59 39.59
N LEU A 489 -0.59 10.14 40.66
CA LEU A 489 -1.95 9.63 40.59
C LEU A 489 -2.78 10.12 41.77
N PHE A 490 -4.08 10.29 41.54
CA PHE A 490 -5.06 10.70 42.55
C PHE A 490 -5.95 9.51 42.90
N THR A 491 -6.31 9.41 44.18
CA THR A 491 -7.27 8.42 44.66
C THR A 491 -8.29 9.03 45.61
N ASP A 492 -9.50 8.46 45.61
CA ASP A 492 -10.53 8.78 46.57
C ASP A 492 -10.25 8.18 47.97
N ARG A 493 -11.15 8.44 48.92
CA ARG A 493 -11.08 7.91 50.29
C ARG A 493 -11.04 6.39 50.41
N LYS A 494 -11.54 5.66 49.41
CA LYS A 494 -11.56 4.20 49.33
C LYS A 494 -10.34 3.64 48.58
N GLY A 495 -9.42 4.50 48.13
CA GLY A 495 -8.26 4.12 47.33
C GLY A 495 -8.62 3.77 45.88
N LYS A 496 -9.76 4.22 45.38
CA LYS A 496 -10.12 4.11 43.96
C LYS A 496 -9.34 5.19 43.20
N ILE A 497 -8.64 4.81 42.15
CA ILE A 497 -7.89 5.72 41.30
C ILE A 497 -8.88 6.59 40.53
N THR A 498 -8.70 7.90 40.60
CA THR A 498 -9.53 8.88 39.88
C THR A 498 -8.80 9.47 38.69
N VAL A 499 -7.48 9.72 38.82
CA VAL A 499 -6.63 10.28 37.76
C VAL A 499 -5.24 9.64 37.86
N ARG A 500 -4.58 9.44 36.73
CA ARG A 500 -3.16 9.04 36.61
C ARG A 500 -2.45 9.91 35.59
N TYR A 501 -1.11 9.92 35.64
CA TYR A 501 -0.26 10.82 34.85
C TYR A 501 -0.59 12.30 35.07
N ALA A 502 -1.00 12.64 36.31
CA ALA A 502 -1.38 13.99 36.67
C ALA A 502 -0.14 14.92 36.75
N THR A 503 -0.39 16.22 36.68
CA THR A 503 0.54 17.28 37.05
C THR A 503 -0.12 18.15 38.11
N LEU A 504 0.66 18.67 39.06
CA LEU A 504 0.21 19.59 40.11
C LEU A 504 0.60 21.05 39.83
N GLN A 505 1.37 21.29 38.77
CA GLN A 505 1.83 22.63 38.39
C GLN A 505 0.73 23.48 37.76
#